data_AF-R7UI65-F1
#
_entry.id   AF-R7UI65-F1
#
_cell.length_a   1.000
_cell.length_b   1.000
_cell.length_c   1.000
_cell.angle_alpha   90.00
_cell.angle_beta   90.00
_cell.angle_gamma   90.00
#
_symmetry.space_group_name_H-M   'P 1'
#
loop_
_entity.id
_entity.type
_entity.pdbx_description
1 polymer ?
#
loop_
_entity_poly.entity_id
_entity_poly.type
_entity_poly.pdbx_seq_one_letter_code
_entity_poly.pdbx_strand_id
1 'polypeptide(L)'
;LDSRDVPNRQTFTCPYCRRRNFDQGGLIDHCQKQHKQRQEKVVCPICACMPWGDPNRKSVDFFGHLERRHKFEYDTYVSYEDDEEEILRRVIAESMRLT
;
A
#
# COMPACT_ATOMS: atom_id res chain seq x y z
N LEU A 1 19.98 12.61 -9.92
CA LEU A 1 19.89 11.14 -10.04
C LEU A 1 20.73 10.62 -8.88
N ASP A 2 20.20 10.18 -7.76
CA ASP A 2 19.03 9.33 -7.64
C ASP A 2 18.63 9.26 -6.16
N SER A 3 17.36 9.49 -5.85
CA SER A 3 16.81 9.53 -4.49
C SER A 3 16.30 8.15 -4.07
N ARG A 4 17.00 7.08 -4.46
CA ARG A 4 16.76 5.71 -3.99
C ARG A 4 17.26 5.59 -2.56
N ASP A 5 16.38 5.07 -1.69
CA ASP A 5 16.62 4.73 -0.29
C ASP A 5 16.50 5.85 0.76
N VAL A 6 15.33 6.48 0.82
CA VAL A 6 14.79 6.83 2.14
C VAL A 6 13.63 5.87 2.37
N PRO A 7 13.79 4.79 3.18
CA PRO A 7 12.62 4.05 3.64
C PRO A 7 11.68 5.08 4.22
N ASN A 8 10.44 5.09 3.73
CA ASN A 8 9.44 6.10 4.04
C ASN A 8 9.23 6.17 5.57
N ARG A 9 10.07 6.93 6.28
CA ARG A 9 10.01 7.19 7.73
C ARG A 9 8.86 8.16 8.06
N GLN A 10 7.92 8.33 7.14
CA GLN A 10 6.73 9.10 7.42
C GLN A 10 5.82 8.26 8.30
N THR A 11 5.67 8.73 9.53
CA THR A 11 4.66 8.23 10.44
C THR A 11 3.30 8.77 10.03
N PHE A 12 2.38 7.89 9.68
CA PHE A 12 1.02 8.25 9.34
C PHE A 12 0.12 8.33 10.59
N THR A 13 -0.94 9.13 10.46
CA THR A 13 -1.98 9.26 11.46
C THR A 13 -3.27 8.66 10.92
N CYS A 14 -3.92 7.79 11.72
CA CYS A 14 -5.19 7.19 11.36
C CYS A 14 -6.27 8.27 11.17
N PRO A 15 -6.95 8.32 10.02
CA PRO A 15 -7.93 9.36 9.76
C PRO A 15 -9.21 9.21 10.59
N TYR A 16 -9.51 8.01 11.11
CA TYR A 16 -10.71 7.73 11.89
C TYR A 16 -10.54 8.02 13.39
N CYS A 17 -9.45 7.55 14.00
CA CYS A 17 -9.23 7.67 15.45
C CYS A 17 -8.07 8.59 15.85
N ARG A 18 -7.39 9.21 14.88
CA ARG A 18 -6.25 10.12 15.06
C ARG A 18 -5.05 9.53 15.80
N ARG A 19 -4.97 8.20 15.93
CA ARG A 19 -3.78 7.51 16.45
C ARG A 19 -2.62 7.69 15.46
N ARG A 20 -1.45 8.09 15.97
CA ARG A 20 -0.28 8.49 15.18
C ARG A 20 0.77 7.38 15.19
N ASN A 21 1.89 7.62 14.50
CA ASN A 21 3.08 6.75 14.52
C ASN A 21 2.88 5.37 13.88
N PHE A 22 2.04 5.31 12.84
CA PHE A 22 1.95 4.10 12.01
C PHE A 22 2.88 4.21 10.81
N ASP A 23 3.58 3.14 10.49
CA ASP A 23 4.12 2.93 9.15
C ASP A 23 2.97 2.64 8.16
N GLN A 24 3.29 2.52 6.87
CA GLN A 24 2.28 2.28 5.83
C GLN A 24 1.48 1.00 6.08
N GLY A 25 2.15 -0.12 6.37
CA GLY A 25 1.51 -1.41 6.61
C GLY A 25 0.72 -1.43 7.91
N GLY A 26 1.32 -0.90 8.99
CA GLY A 26 0.68 -0.77 10.29
C GLY A 26 -0.60 0.08 10.25
N LEU A 27 -0.63 1.14 9.43
CA LEU A 27 -1.83 1.94 9.24
C LEU A 27 -2.96 1.14 8.55
N ILE A 28 -2.62 0.38 7.50
CA ILE A 28 -3.58 -0.41 6.73
C ILE A 28 -4.21 -1.47 7.64
N ASP A 29 -3.38 -2.25 8.34
CA ASP A 29 -3.83 -3.29 9.27
C ASP A 29 -4.71 -2.70 10.39
N HIS A 30 -4.27 -1.60 10.99
CA HIS A 30 -5.02 -0.89 12.02
C HIS A 30 -6.41 -0.48 11.52
N CYS A 31 -6.48 0.15 10.34
CA CYS A 31 -7.76 0.61 9.79
C CYS A 31 -8.67 -0.58 9.46
N GLN A 32 -8.12 -1.65 8.89
CA GLN A 32 -8.89 -2.85 8.53
C GLN A 32 -9.43 -3.59 9.77
N LYS A 33 -8.68 -3.65 10.87
CA LYS A 33 -9.14 -4.33 12.10
C LYS A 33 -10.09 -3.47 12.93
N GLN A 34 -9.80 -2.18 13.07
CA GLN A 34 -10.52 -1.31 14.02
C GLN A 34 -11.65 -0.49 13.38
N HIS A 35 -11.64 -0.34 12.06
CA HIS A 35 -12.53 0.61 11.37
C HIS A 35 -13.24 0.04 10.13
N LYS A 36 -13.21 -1.29 9.91
CA LYS A 36 -13.82 -1.96 8.73
C LYS A 36 -15.27 -1.56 8.43
N GLN A 37 -16.05 -1.28 9.47
CA GLN A 37 -17.47 -0.94 9.37
C GLN A 37 -17.75 0.56 9.25
N ARG A 38 -16.72 1.42 9.33
CA ARG A 38 -16.88 2.87 9.16
C ARG A 38 -17.04 3.18 7.67
N GLN A 39 -18.15 3.81 7.29
CA GLN A 39 -18.40 4.30 5.93
C GLN A 39 -18.06 5.79 5.75
N GLU A 40 -17.37 6.39 6.71
CA GLU A 40 -17.01 7.80 6.66
C GLU A 40 -15.95 8.05 5.57
N LYS A 41 -16.19 9.10 4.76
CA LYS A 41 -15.26 9.54 3.73
C LYS A 41 -14.07 10.22 4.38
N VAL A 42 -12.91 9.58 4.29
CA VAL A 42 -11.65 10.07 4.85
C VAL A 42 -10.63 10.38 3.76
N VAL A 43 -9.72 11.30 4.05
CA VAL A 43 -8.53 11.52 3.23
C VAL A 43 -7.52 10.43 3.55
N CYS A 44 -6.94 9.82 2.51
CA CYS A 44 -5.85 8.87 2.71
C CYS A 44 -4.58 9.61 3.12
N PRO A 45 -4.03 9.40 4.33
CA PRO A 45 -2.84 10.12 4.79
C PRO A 45 -1.60 9.74 3.97
N ILE A 46 -1.55 8.53 3.40
CA ILE A 46 -0.44 8.08 2.54
C ILE A 46 -0.43 8.90 1.25
N CYS A 47 -1.59 9.03 0.59
CA CYS A 47 -1.72 9.82 -0.63
C CYS A 47 -1.53 11.32 -0.39
N ALA A 48 -2.02 11.87 0.74
CA ALA A 48 -1.86 13.28 1.08
C ALA A 48 -0.38 13.70 1.22
N CYS A 49 0.50 12.76 1.52
CA CYS A 49 1.94 12.99 1.62
C CYS A 49 2.68 12.86 0.28
N MET A 50 2.02 12.46 -0.80
CA MET A 50 2.64 12.36 -2.13
C MET A 50 2.70 13.74 -2.79
N PRO A 51 3.78 14.08 -3.53
CA PRO A 51 3.90 15.39 -4.18
C PRO A 51 2.85 15.62 -5.28
N TRP A 52 2.21 14.56 -5.77
CA TRP A 52 1.07 14.60 -6.70
C TRP A 52 -0.28 14.29 -6.04
N GLY A 53 -0.31 14.16 -4.72
CA GLY A 53 -1.53 13.88 -3.96
C GLY A 53 -2.33 15.14 -3.66
N ASP A 54 -3.66 15.00 -3.53
CA ASP A 54 -4.53 16.09 -3.07
C ASP A 54 -4.88 15.86 -1.57
N PRO A 55 -4.41 16.74 -0.66
CA PRO A 55 -4.68 16.64 0.78
C PRO A 55 -6.16 16.75 1.17
N ASN A 56 -7.02 17.25 0.27
CA ASN A 56 -8.45 17.41 0.53
C ASN A 56 -9.30 16.30 -0.11
N ARG A 57 -8.69 15.44 -0.92
CA ARG A 57 -9.41 14.38 -1.63
C ARG A 57 -9.83 13.28 -0.66
N LYS A 58 -11.13 13.23 -0.38
CA LYS A 58 -11.75 12.18 0.43
C LYS A 58 -12.06 10.97 -0.44
N SER A 59 -11.55 9.80 -0.05
CA SER A 59 -11.90 8.54 -0.69
C SER A 59 -13.33 8.16 -0.33
N VAL A 60 -14.14 7.85 -1.35
CA VAL A 60 -15.50 7.33 -1.15
C VAL A 60 -15.46 5.91 -0.59
N ASP A 61 -14.50 5.11 -1.05
CA ASP A 61 -14.18 3.79 -0.51
C ASP A 61 -12.72 3.76 -0.09
N PHE A 62 -12.47 4.05 1.19
CA PHE A 62 -11.12 4.11 1.73
C PHE A 62 -10.43 2.74 1.73
N PHE A 63 -11.17 1.66 2.03
CA PHE A 63 -10.60 0.32 2.12
C PHE A 63 -10.22 -0.26 0.77
N GLY A 64 -11.09 -0.16 -0.24
CA GLY A 64 -10.71 -0.57 -1.60
C GLY A 64 -9.59 0.29 -2.19
N HIS A 65 -9.50 1.57 -1.80
CA HIS A 65 -8.35 2.40 -2.15
C HIS A 65 -7.04 1.87 -1.54
N LEU A 66 -7.02 1.56 -0.24
CA LEU A 66 -5.85 0.97 0.43
C LEU A 66 -5.45 -0.35 -0.23
N GLU A 67 -6.42 -1.22 -0.53
CA GLU A 67 -6.17 -2.51 -1.18
C GLU A 67 -5.55 -2.35 -2.58
N ARG A 68 -6.04 -1.42 -3.39
CA ARG A 68 -5.57 -1.25 -4.78
C ARG A 68 -4.26 -0.45 -4.90
N ARG A 69 -4.02 0.49 -3.99
CA ARG A 69 -2.90 1.45 -4.11
C ARG A 69 -1.79 1.25 -3.08
N HIS A 70 -2.08 0.58 -1.96
CA HIS A 70 -1.16 0.53 -0.81
C HIS A 70 -0.92 -0.87 -0.23
N LYS A 71 -1.63 -1.92 -0.71
CA LYS A 71 -1.38 -3.33 -0.37
C LYS A 71 -0.20 -3.95 -1.13
N PHE A 72 0.33 -3.27 -2.14
CA PHE A 72 1.47 -3.77 -2.90
C PHE A 72 2.74 -3.69 -2.04
N GLU A 73 3.06 -4.79 -1.37
CA GLU A 73 4.32 -4.99 -0.64
C GLU A 73 5.31 -5.69 -1.57
N TYR A 74 6.38 -4.99 -1.95
CA TYR A 74 7.41 -5.50 -2.85
C TYR A 74 8.08 -6.76 -2.30
N ASP A 75 8.25 -6.83 -0.97
CA ASP A 75 8.85 -7.95 -0.24
C ASP A 75 8.09 -9.28 -0.43
N THR A 76 6.77 -9.22 -0.61
CA THR A 76 5.92 -10.40 -0.78
C THR A 76 5.94 -10.95 -2.22
N TYR A 77 6.26 -10.11 -3.20
CA TYR A 77 6.14 -10.45 -4.64
C TYR A 77 7.48 -10.52 -5.36
N VAL A 78 8.54 -9.98 -4.77
CA VAL A 78 9.88 -9.99 -5.33
C VAL A 78 10.79 -10.64 -4.30
N SER A 79 11.00 -11.94 -4.47
CA SER A 79 12.10 -12.62 -3.80
C SER A 79 13.39 -12.18 -4.47
N TYR A 80 14.23 -11.47 -3.72
CA TYR A 80 15.55 -11.04 -4.18
C TYR A 80 16.56 -12.20 -4.20
N GLU A 81 16.17 -13.37 -3.69
CA GLU A 81 17.00 -14.57 -3.64
C GLU A 81 16.79 -15.46 -4.89
N ASP A 82 15.71 -15.27 -5.65
CA ASP A 82 15.44 -16.04 -6.86
C ASP A 82 16.15 -15.41 -8.09
N ASP A 83 16.82 -16.24 -8.89
CA ASP A 83 17.41 -15.85 -10.18
C ASP A 83 16.34 -15.34 -11.15
N GLU A 84 16.62 -14.22 -11.84
CA GLU A 84 15.69 -13.55 -12.76
C GLU A 84 15.19 -14.48 -13.89
N GLU A 85 16.06 -15.34 -14.41
CA GLU A 85 15.71 -16.36 -15.40
C GLU A 85 14.70 -17.38 -14.86
N GLU A 86 14.81 -17.75 -13.58
CA GLU A 86 13.92 -18.72 -12.96
C GLU A 86 12.52 -18.14 -12.73
N ILE A 87 12.46 -16.89 -12.25
CA ILE A 87 11.21 -16.14 -12.09
C ILE A 87 10.49 -16.03 -13.45
N LEU A 88 11.21 -15.64 -14.50
CA LEU A 88 10.65 -15.51 -15.83
C LEU A 88 10.08 -16.84 -16.36
N ARG A 89 10.81 -17.94 -16.19
CA ARG A 89 10.35 -19.28 -16.59
C ARG A 89 9.08 -19.70 -15.84
N ARG A 90 8.99 -19.46 -14.52
CA ARG A 90 7.77 -19.75 -13.73
C ARG A 90 6.58 -18.93 -14.22
N VAL A 91 6.75 -17.62 -14.41
CA VAL A 91 5.66 -16.73 -14.85
C VAL A 91 5.14 -17.13 -16.23
N ILE A 92 6.02 -17.47 -17.17
CA ILE A 92 5.63 -17.96 -18.50
C ILE A 92 4.88 -19.28 -18.39
N ALA A 93 5.39 -20.23 -17.60
CA ALA A 93 4.75 -21.53 -17.42
C ALA A 93 3.35 -21.42 -16.82
N GLU A 94 3.17 -20.56 -15.80
CA GLU A 94 1.87 -20.33 -15.16
C GLU A 94 0.89 -19.62 -16.11
N SER A 95 1.39 -18.67 -16.91
CA SER A 95 0.58 -17.98 -17.92
C SER A 95 0.06 -18.93 -19.01
N MET A 96 0.85 -19.95 -19.37
CA MET A 96 0.44 -20.99 -20.33
C MET A 96 -0.50 -22.05 -19.74
N ARG A 97 -0.67 -22.11 -18.40
CA ARG A 97 -1.65 -23.01 -17.76
C ARG A 97 -3.07 -22.47 -17.75
N LEU A 98 -3.25 -21.17 -18.02
CA LEU A 98 -4.56 -20.49 -17.99
C LEU A 98 -5.20 -20.34 -19.39
N THR A 99 -4.59 -20.91 -20.43
CA THR A 99 -5.12 -21.06 -21.80
C THR A 99 -5.47 -22.50 -22.10
#